data_AF-A0A7C5RAA5-F1
#
_entry.id   AF-A0A7C5RAA5-F1
#
_cell.length_a   1.000
_cell.length_b   1.000
_cell.length_c   1.000
_cell.angle_alpha   90.00
_cell.angle_beta   90.00
_cell.angle_gamma   90.00
#
_symmetry.space_group_name_H-M   'P 1'
#
loop_
_entity.id
_entity.type
_entity.pdbx_description
1 polymer ?
#
loop_
_entity_poly.entity_id
_entity_poly.type
_entity_poly.pdbx_seq_one_letter_code
_entity_poly.pdbx_strand_id
1 'polypeptide(L)'
;MCWRRLEIMSTNSNLTGKAPIRYEGDVLYVDELSLAEFARWAETPFYLYSKKAFLQALKGWKKAVEGLPALITFALKANDNLRLLELVAAEGLGADVVSGGELFLARKAGIPAERIVFAGVGKQAKEIRAALEQGVRSLNVESQSELRLINRIAGELGVAAPVNIRINPDIDPKSHPYISTGLAENKFGLPLGQAKAV
;
A
#
# COMPACT_ATOMS: atom_id res chain seq x y z
N MET A 1 -12.98 9.47 21.47
CA MET A 1 -14.13 8.91 20.72
C MET A 1 -13.98 7.40 20.70
N CYS A 2 -14.94 6.73 21.32
CA CYS A 2 -14.84 5.43 21.98
C CYS A 2 -15.17 4.29 21.01
N TRP A 3 -14.28 3.30 20.87
CA TRP A 3 -14.67 1.97 20.44
C TRP A 3 -14.85 1.10 21.68
N ARG A 4 -16.07 0.61 21.92
CA ARG A 4 -16.30 -0.51 22.83
C ARG A 4 -15.80 -1.79 22.15
N ARG A 5 -14.93 -2.51 22.86
CA ARG A 5 -14.42 -3.83 22.49
C ARG A 5 -15.56 -4.84 22.64
N LEU A 6 -16.09 -5.35 21.52
CA LEU A 6 -16.90 -6.57 21.51
C LEU A 6 -15.96 -7.72 21.13
N GLU A 7 -15.57 -8.53 22.11
CA GLU A 7 -14.95 -9.83 21.89
C GLU A 7 -16.07 -10.84 21.62
N ILE A 8 -16.20 -11.33 20.39
CA ILE A 8 -17.14 -12.41 20.06
C ILE A 8 -16.50 -13.42 19.10
N MET A 9 -16.77 -14.69 19.41
CA MET A 9 -16.15 -15.91 18.92
C MET A 9 -16.42 -16.23 17.45
N SER A 10 -15.46 -16.97 16.88
CA SER A 10 -15.32 -17.37 15.48
C SER A 10 -16.40 -18.34 14.97
N THR A 11 -17.02 -18.01 13.83
CA THR A 11 -17.61 -18.97 12.90
C THR A 11 -16.75 -19.09 11.64
N ASN A 12 -16.44 -20.34 11.29
CA ASN A 12 -15.59 -20.76 10.17
C ASN A 12 -16.33 -20.65 8.85
N SER A 13 -15.81 -19.87 7.91
CA SER A 13 -16.04 -20.06 6.48
C SER A 13 -14.71 -19.96 5.74
N ASN A 14 -14.24 -21.11 5.24
CA ASN A 14 -12.91 -21.31 4.65
C ASN A 14 -12.85 -20.90 3.17
N LEU A 15 -13.27 -19.69 2.82
CA LEU A 15 -13.07 -19.14 1.47
C LEU A 15 -12.43 -17.77 1.54
N THR A 16 -11.17 -17.69 1.09
CA THR A 16 -10.47 -16.42 0.87
C THR A 16 -11.26 -15.57 -0.13
N GLY A 17 -11.70 -14.37 0.30
CA GLY A 17 -12.23 -13.34 -0.61
C GLY A 17 -13.74 -13.09 -0.59
N LYS A 18 -14.55 -13.83 0.18
CA LYS A 18 -15.92 -13.36 0.46
C LYS A 18 -15.87 -12.31 1.57
N ALA A 19 -16.32 -11.09 1.24
CA ALA A 19 -16.64 -10.13 2.28
C ALA A 19 -17.63 -10.80 3.26
N PRO A 20 -17.49 -10.62 4.58
CA PRO A 20 -18.33 -11.25 5.60
C PRO A 20 -19.69 -10.56 5.62
N ILE A 21 -20.37 -10.57 4.48
CA ILE A 21 -21.63 -9.92 4.20
C ILE A 21 -22.64 -11.03 3.98
N ARG A 22 -23.74 -11.00 4.73
CA ARG A 22 -24.80 -12.01 4.63
C ARG A 22 -26.15 -11.39 4.92
N TYR A 23 -27.19 -12.03 4.42
CA TYR A 23 -28.56 -11.77 4.84
C TYR A 23 -29.01 -12.85 5.83
N GLU A 24 -29.72 -12.44 6.88
CA GLU A 24 -30.53 -13.32 7.72
C GLU A 24 -31.97 -12.82 7.64
N GLY A 25 -32.82 -13.54 6.91
CA GLY A 25 -34.11 -13.00 6.45
C GLY A 25 -33.87 -11.74 5.59
N ASP A 26 -34.52 -10.64 5.94
CA ASP A 26 -34.41 -9.35 5.24
C ASP A 26 -33.34 -8.40 5.81
N VAL A 27 -32.58 -8.85 6.82
CA VAL A 27 -31.58 -8.02 7.50
C VAL A 27 -30.19 -8.30 6.94
N LEU A 28 -29.50 -7.23 6.51
CA LEU A 28 -28.12 -7.28 6.01
C LEU A 28 -27.12 -7.14 7.16
N TYR A 29 -26.19 -8.09 7.26
CA TYR A 29 -25.12 -8.12 8.24
C TYR A 29 -23.75 -7.93 7.58
N VAL A 30 -22.85 -7.26 8.30
CA VAL A 30 -21.40 -7.25 8.02
C VAL A 30 -20.68 -7.73 9.26
N ASP A 31 -19.85 -8.77 9.14
CA ASP A 31 -19.47 -9.59 10.29
C ASP A 31 -20.74 -9.98 11.07
N GLU A 32 -20.78 -9.79 12.39
CA GLU A 32 -21.95 -10.04 13.24
C GLU A 32 -22.83 -8.80 13.46
N LEU A 33 -22.60 -7.71 12.72
CA LEU A 33 -23.28 -6.43 12.92
C LEU A 33 -24.44 -6.26 11.94
N SER A 34 -25.66 -6.07 12.46
CA SER A 34 -26.81 -5.65 11.64
C SER A 34 -26.61 -4.23 11.14
N LEU A 35 -26.61 -4.04 9.81
CA LEU A 35 -26.45 -2.71 9.22
C LEU A 35 -27.63 -1.80 9.50
N ALA A 36 -28.85 -2.35 9.57
CA ALA A 36 -30.04 -1.56 9.90
C ALA A 36 -29.94 -1.00 11.33
N GLU A 37 -29.45 -1.79 12.28
CA GLU A 37 -29.28 -1.33 13.65
C GLU A 37 -28.14 -0.32 13.78
N PHE A 38 -27.01 -0.58 13.12
CA PHE A 38 -25.87 0.32 13.14
C PHE A 38 -26.20 1.66 12.48
N ALA A 39 -26.94 1.67 11.37
CA ALA A 39 -27.33 2.90 10.65
C ALA A 39 -28.22 3.82 11.49
N ARG A 40 -29.02 3.28 12.43
CA ARG A 40 -29.80 4.09 13.38
C ARG A 40 -28.90 4.87 14.36
N TRP A 41 -27.70 4.37 14.63
CA TRP A 41 -26.76 4.98 15.57
C TRP A 41 -25.69 5.84 14.88
N ALA A 42 -25.17 5.39 13.73
CA ALA A 42 -23.97 5.97 13.12
C ALA A 42 -24.21 7.22 12.26
N GLU A 43 -25.48 7.57 11.98
CA GLU A 43 -25.91 8.48 10.91
C GLU A 43 -25.39 8.05 9.53
N THR A 44 -26.13 8.36 8.46
CA THR A 44 -25.74 7.97 7.09
C THR A 44 -25.40 9.22 6.27
N PRO A 45 -24.38 9.16 5.38
CA PRO A 45 -23.59 7.99 5.00
C PRO A 45 -22.42 7.67 5.96
N PHE A 46 -22.06 6.39 6.06
CA PHE A 46 -20.86 5.93 6.76
C PHE A 46 -20.06 4.91 5.92
N TYR A 47 -18.77 4.80 6.20
CA TYR A 47 -17.94 3.66 5.77
C TYR A 47 -17.81 2.66 6.91
N LEU A 48 -18.09 1.39 6.62
CA LEU A 48 -17.89 0.28 7.56
C LEU A 48 -16.80 -0.64 7.03
N TYR A 49 -15.79 -0.89 7.87
CA TYR A 49 -14.69 -1.79 7.55
C TYR A 49 -14.75 -3.04 8.43
N SER A 50 -14.76 -4.22 7.80
CA SER A 50 -14.57 -5.48 8.53
C SER A 50 -13.09 -5.68 8.84
N LYS A 51 -12.73 -5.61 10.13
CA LYS A 51 -11.38 -5.95 10.60
C LYS A 51 -11.03 -7.41 10.31
N LYS A 52 -12.01 -8.32 10.46
CA LYS A 52 -11.82 -9.77 10.20
C LYS A 52 -11.46 -10.01 8.74
N ALA A 53 -12.22 -9.43 7.80
CA ALA A 53 -11.97 -9.55 6.37
C ALA A 53 -10.62 -8.96 5.99
N PHE A 54 -10.29 -7.77 6.51
CA PHE A 54 -9.02 -7.10 6.23
C PHE A 54 -7.83 -7.97 6.67
N LEU A 55 -7.84 -8.47 7.91
CA LEU A 55 -6.76 -9.34 8.43
C LEU A 55 -6.68 -10.67 7.67
N GLN A 56 -7.81 -11.25 7.26
CA GLN A 56 -7.82 -12.46 6.43
C GLN A 56 -7.15 -12.21 5.07
N ALA A 57 -7.40 -11.06 4.44
CA ALA A 57 -6.77 -10.69 3.18
C ALA A 57 -5.24 -10.54 3.35
N LEU A 58 -4.79 -9.85 4.40
CA LEU A 58 -3.34 -9.71 4.68
C LEU A 58 -2.67 -11.07 4.90
N LYS A 59 -3.32 -11.96 5.65
CA LYS A 59 -2.83 -13.34 5.89
C LYS A 59 -2.81 -14.17 4.61
N GLY A 60 -3.79 -14.00 3.73
CA GLY A 60 -3.81 -14.64 2.41
C GLY A 60 -2.58 -14.29 1.58
N TRP A 61 -2.21 -13.00 1.53
CA TRP A 61 -1.00 -12.55 0.86
C TRP A 61 0.28 -13.10 1.50
N LYS A 62 0.38 -13.07 2.84
CA LYS A 62 1.53 -13.65 3.58
C LYS A 62 1.73 -15.13 3.25
N LYS A 63 0.63 -15.89 3.21
CA LYS A 63 0.66 -17.32 2.86
C LYS A 63 1.08 -17.55 1.41
N ALA A 64 0.63 -16.71 0.47
CA ALA A 64 0.94 -16.87 -0.96
C ALA A 64 2.43 -16.71 -1.29
N VAL A 65 3.17 -15.95 -0.48
CA VAL A 65 4.62 -15.73 -0.66
C VAL A 65 5.48 -16.42 0.40
N GLU A 66 4.88 -17.35 1.17
CA GLU A 66 5.58 -18.09 2.21
C GLU A 66 6.77 -18.86 1.62
N GLY A 67 7.93 -18.78 2.29
CA GLY A 67 9.18 -19.38 1.82
C GLY A 67 9.96 -18.54 0.80
N LEU A 68 9.42 -17.44 0.30
CA LEU A 68 10.14 -16.49 -0.55
C LEU A 68 10.73 -15.34 0.28
N PRO A 69 11.88 -14.78 -0.10
CA PRO A 69 12.44 -13.58 0.51
C PRO A 69 11.66 -12.32 0.07
N ALA A 70 10.38 -12.25 0.43
CA ALA A 70 9.44 -11.22 -0.02
C ALA A 70 9.06 -10.26 1.12
N LEU A 71 9.00 -8.97 0.81
CA LEU A 71 8.34 -7.97 1.63
C LEU A 71 7.02 -7.58 0.97
N ILE A 72 5.91 -7.78 1.68
CA ILE A 72 4.60 -7.30 1.24
C ILE A 72 4.43 -5.86 1.71
N THR A 73 4.17 -4.95 0.78
CA THR A 73 3.91 -3.53 1.06
C THR A 73 2.46 -3.18 0.70
N PHE A 74 1.70 -2.67 1.67
CA PHE A 74 0.33 -2.20 1.43
C PHE A 74 0.36 -0.84 0.72
N ALA A 75 -0.36 -0.70 -0.40
CA ALA A 75 -0.43 0.56 -1.12
C ALA A 75 -1.37 1.55 -0.41
N LEU A 76 -0.82 2.60 0.21
CA LEU A 76 -1.59 3.52 1.06
C LEU A 76 -2.70 4.25 0.30
N LYS A 77 -2.45 4.59 -0.97
CA LYS A 77 -3.45 5.19 -1.88
C LYS A 77 -4.75 4.39 -2.02
N ALA A 78 -4.78 3.11 -1.63
CA ALA A 78 -5.99 2.30 -1.63
C ALA A 78 -6.92 2.67 -0.45
N ASN A 79 -6.35 2.89 0.74
CA ASN A 79 -7.05 3.34 1.93
C ASN A 79 -6.04 3.80 2.99
N ASP A 80 -5.98 5.09 3.28
CA ASP A 80 -5.03 5.71 4.21
C ASP A 80 -5.60 5.86 5.63
N ASN A 81 -6.73 5.19 5.94
CA ASN A 81 -7.29 5.19 7.27
C ASN A 81 -6.28 4.66 8.30
N LEU A 82 -5.90 5.53 9.26
CA LEU A 82 -4.84 5.24 10.22
C LEU A 82 -5.06 3.92 10.99
N ARG A 83 -6.31 3.54 11.30
CA ARG A 83 -6.59 2.29 12.02
C ARG A 83 -6.34 1.05 11.17
N LEU A 84 -6.58 1.12 9.85
CA LEU A 84 -6.23 0.03 8.95
C LEU A 84 -4.70 -0.07 8.81
N LEU A 85 -4.00 1.06 8.75
CA LEU A 85 -2.54 1.07 8.70
C LEU A 85 -1.90 0.52 9.99
N GLU A 86 -2.49 0.78 11.17
CA GLU A 86 -2.05 0.15 12.43
C GLU A 86 -2.19 -1.38 12.37
N LEU A 87 -3.22 -1.91 11.70
CA LEU A 87 -3.36 -3.36 11.48
C LEU A 87 -2.32 -3.90 10.50
N VAL A 88 -2.00 -3.15 9.43
CA VAL A 88 -0.90 -3.49 8.50
C VAL A 88 0.42 -3.59 9.26
N ALA A 89 0.71 -2.60 10.12
CA ALA A 89 1.91 -2.59 10.96
C ALA A 89 1.94 -3.78 11.94
N ALA A 90 0.82 -4.05 12.62
CA ALA A 90 0.70 -5.16 13.56
C ALA A 90 0.86 -6.55 12.91
N GLU A 91 0.43 -6.70 11.65
CA GLU A 91 0.66 -7.92 10.86
C GLU A 91 2.09 -8.02 10.29
N GLY A 92 2.93 -7.00 10.52
CA GLY A 92 4.33 -6.96 10.13
C GLY A 92 4.58 -6.58 8.67
N LEU A 93 3.57 -6.10 7.95
CA LEU A 93 3.69 -5.68 6.55
C LEU A 93 4.38 -4.30 6.44
N GLY A 94 4.84 -4.00 5.23
CA GLY A 94 5.36 -2.70 4.85
C GLY A 94 4.32 -1.77 4.23
N ALA A 95 4.78 -0.62 3.74
CA ALA A 95 3.97 0.38 3.05
C ALA A 95 4.57 0.74 1.69
N ASP A 96 3.71 0.85 0.68
CA ASP A 96 4.01 1.50 -0.59
C ASP A 96 3.34 2.87 -0.57
N VAL A 97 4.16 3.92 -0.48
CA VAL A 97 3.73 5.32 -0.35
C VAL A 97 4.05 6.09 -1.62
N VAL A 98 3.17 7.01 -2.01
CA VAL A 98 3.36 7.86 -3.20
C VAL A 98 3.48 9.35 -2.89
N SER A 99 3.46 9.72 -1.61
CA SER A 99 3.65 11.10 -1.15
C SER A 99 4.24 11.18 0.26
N GLY A 100 4.75 12.34 0.65
CA GLY A 100 5.21 12.63 2.00
C GLY A 100 4.09 12.57 3.05
N GLY A 101 2.84 12.84 2.66
CA GLY A 101 1.67 12.67 3.54
C GLY A 101 1.40 11.19 3.87
N GLU A 102 1.50 10.33 2.86
CA GLU A 102 1.39 8.88 3.05
C GLU A 102 2.59 8.33 3.85
N LEU A 103 3.81 8.80 3.59
CA LEU A 103 4.98 8.47 4.41
C LEU A 103 4.73 8.83 5.89
N PHE A 104 4.21 10.03 6.15
CA PHE A 104 3.87 10.45 7.50
C PHE A 104 2.82 9.53 8.15
N LEU A 105 1.75 9.18 7.44
CA LEU A 105 0.70 8.28 7.95
C LEU A 105 1.23 6.87 8.21
N ALA A 106 2.05 6.31 7.30
CA ALA A 106 2.67 5.00 7.48
C ALA A 106 3.54 4.97 8.74
N ARG A 107 4.38 5.99 8.95
CA ARG A 107 5.18 6.10 10.18
C ARG A 107 4.33 6.28 11.43
N LYS A 108 3.30 7.13 11.36
CA LYS A 108 2.37 7.37 12.46
C LYS A 108 1.61 6.10 12.87
N ALA A 109 1.31 5.23 11.91
CA ALA A 109 0.70 3.93 12.15
C ALA A 109 1.67 2.88 12.77
N GLY A 110 2.96 3.21 12.88
CA GLY A 110 3.99 2.32 13.43
C GLY A 110 4.65 1.41 12.40
N ILE A 111 4.50 1.66 11.10
CA ILE A 111 5.23 0.91 10.07
C ILE A 111 6.71 1.30 10.11
N PRO A 112 7.65 0.34 10.28
CA PRO A 112 9.08 0.63 10.30
C PRO A 112 9.57 1.16 8.96
N ALA A 113 10.49 2.14 8.97
CA ALA A 113 10.95 2.81 7.75
C ALA A 113 11.60 1.84 6.76
N GLU A 114 12.35 0.88 7.26
CA GLU A 114 13.01 -0.18 6.49
C GLU A 114 12.04 -1.14 5.79
N ARG A 115 10.73 -0.98 6.02
CA ARG A 115 9.64 -1.66 5.31
C ARG A 115 8.80 -0.72 4.44
N ILE A 116 9.21 0.53 4.27
CA ILE A 116 8.51 1.51 3.43
C ILE A 116 9.25 1.69 2.10
N VAL A 117 8.53 1.49 1.00
CA VAL A 117 8.99 1.87 -0.34
C VAL A 117 8.26 3.14 -0.77
N PHE A 118 8.99 4.11 -1.30
CA PHE A 118 8.41 5.38 -1.73
C PHE A 118 8.44 5.46 -3.26
N ALA A 119 7.27 5.25 -3.86
CA ALA A 119 6.99 5.34 -5.29
C ALA A 119 6.38 6.70 -5.70
N GLY A 120 5.84 6.78 -6.91
CA GLY A 120 5.14 7.97 -7.40
C GLY A 120 6.04 8.90 -8.21
N VAL A 121 5.46 9.51 -9.23
CA VAL A 121 6.15 10.46 -10.12
C VAL A 121 6.21 11.83 -9.46
N GLY A 122 7.34 12.53 -9.57
CA GLY A 122 7.45 13.94 -9.18
C GLY A 122 7.65 14.16 -7.69
N LYS A 123 8.40 13.29 -7.02
CA LYS A 123 8.77 13.45 -5.60
C LYS A 123 9.47 14.80 -5.40
N GLN A 124 9.00 15.57 -4.43
CA GLN A 124 9.60 16.86 -4.10
C GLN A 124 10.89 16.69 -3.29
N ALA A 125 11.80 17.64 -3.37
CA ALA A 125 13.07 17.61 -2.62
C ALA A 125 12.87 17.42 -1.10
N LYS A 126 11.83 18.03 -0.52
CA LYS A 126 11.48 17.87 0.90
C LYS A 126 11.02 16.45 1.25
N GLU A 127 10.32 15.79 0.32
CA GLU A 127 9.84 14.42 0.52
C GLU A 127 10.99 13.42 0.41
N ILE A 128 11.88 13.62 -0.56
CA ILE A 128 13.11 12.84 -0.71
C ILE A 128 13.99 12.96 0.53
N ARG A 129 14.24 14.20 1.00
CA ARG A 129 15.02 14.44 2.22
C ARG A 129 14.42 13.70 3.42
N ALA A 130 13.13 13.89 3.67
CA ALA A 130 12.44 13.25 4.78
C ALA A 130 12.51 11.71 4.70
N ALA A 131 12.37 11.14 3.51
CA ALA A 131 12.47 9.70 3.29
C ALA A 131 13.88 9.16 3.59
N LEU A 132 14.92 9.87 3.14
CA LEU A 132 16.32 9.49 3.40
C LEU A 132 16.68 9.62 4.88
N GLU A 133 16.34 10.73 5.53
CA GLU A 133 16.56 10.95 6.96
C GLU A 133 15.86 9.89 7.83
N GLN A 134 14.69 9.44 7.39
CA GLN A 134 13.92 8.40 8.06
C GLN A 134 14.45 6.98 7.83
N GLY A 135 15.32 6.78 6.83
CA GLY A 135 15.84 5.46 6.46
C GLY A 135 14.79 4.56 5.78
N VAL A 136 14.02 5.10 4.82
CA VAL A 136 13.08 4.25 4.04
C VAL A 136 13.81 3.12 3.32
N ARG A 137 13.13 2.00 3.09
CA ARG A 137 13.70 0.83 2.40
C ARG A 137 14.25 1.18 1.02
N SER A 138 13.48 1.92 0.24
CA SER A 138 13.88 2.34 -1.10
C SER A 138 13.05 3.52 -1.62
N LEU A 139 13.68 4.34 -2.44
CA LEU A 139 13.06 5.30 -3.34
C LEU A 139 12.89 4.63 -4.70
N ASN A 140 11.65 4.40 -5.13
CA ASN A 140 11.35 3.84 -6.44
C ASN A 140 11.33 4.97 -7.47
N VAL A 141 12.42 5.09 -8.20
CA VAL A 141 12.73 6.17 -9.14
C VAL A 141 11.96 5.99 -10.44
N GLU A 142 11.29 7.06 -10.85
CA GLU A 142 10.45 7.09 -12.05
C GLU A 142 11.11 7.80 -13.25
N SER A 143 12.17 8.59 -13.02
CA SER A 143 12.87 9.31 -14.09
C SER A 143 14.33 9.63 -13.77
N GLN A 144 15.15 9.89 -14.79
CA GLN A 144 16.54 10.32 -14.60
C GLN A 144 16.66 11.65 -13.82
N SER A 145 15.73 12.58 -14.04
CA SER A 145 15.71 13.85 -13.32
C SER A 145 15.45 13.65 -11.83
N GLU A 146 14.56 12.72 -11.48
CA GLU A 146 14.33 12.33 -10.10
C GLU A 146 15.57 11.65 -9.49
N LEU A 147 16.25 10.76 -10.24
CA LEU A 147 17.50 10.14 -9.76
C LEU A 147 18.57 11.19 -9.44
N ARG A 148 18.79 12.16 -10.35
CA ARG A 148 19.74 13.26 -10.12
C ARG A 148 19.39 14.07 -8.88
N LEU A 149 18.10 14.34 -8.66
CA LEU A 149 17.62 15.03 -7.47
C LEU A 149 17.88 14.23 -6.19
N ILE A 150 17.61 12.92 -6.21
CA ILE A 150 17.91 12.01 -5.10
C ILE A 150 19.40 12.00 -4.80
N ASN A 151 20.25 11.84 -5.82
CA ASN A 151 21.70 11.82 -5.66
C ASN A 151 22.23 13.12 -5.01
N ARG A 152 21.73 14.28 -5.46
CA ARG A 152 22.09 15.58 -4.88
C ARG A 152 21.74 15.65 -3.39
N ILE A 153 20.51 15.30 -3.03
CA ILE A 153 20.03 15.37 -1.64
C ILE A 153 20.74 14.34 -0.75
N ALA A 154 21.00 13.15 -1.27
CA ALA A 154 21.77 12.12 -0.58
C ALA A 154 23.20 12.59 -0.29
N GLY A 155 23.85 13.24 -1.27
CA GLY A 155 25.16 13.88 -1.10
C GLY A 155 25.15 15.00 -0.05
N GLU A 156 24.12 15.84 -0.04
CA GLU A 156 23.92 16.88 1.00
C GLU A 156 23.74 16.29 2.41
N LEU A 157 23.16 15.09 2.53
CA LEU A 157 22.95 14.37 3.79
C LEU A 157 24.12 13.46 4.18
N GLY A 158 25.09 13.23 3.28
CA GLY A 158 26.19 12.30 3.52
C GLY A 158 25.76 10.83 3.58
N VAL A 159 24.67 10.45 2.91
CA VAL A 159 24.13 9.07 2.91
C VAL A 159 24.12 8.48 1.51
N ALA A 160 24.19 7.15 1.41
CA ALA A 160 23.88 6.44 0.18
C ALA A 160 22.36 6.20 0.09
N ALA A 161 21.70 6.78 -0.92
CA ALA A 161 20.27 6.61 -1.11
C ALA A 161 19.94 5.19 -1.62
N PRO A 162 19.02 4.46 -0.96
CA PRO A 162 18.55 3.18 -1.49
C PRO A 162 17.55 3.44 -2.62
N VAL A 163 17.92 3.10 -3.84
CA VAL A 163 17.10 3.38 -5.04
C VAL A 163 16.75 2.09 -5.78
N ASN A 164 15.51 2.03 -6.28
CA ASN A 164 15.10 1.08 -7.31
C ASN A 164 14.68 1.88 -8.54
N ILE A 165 14.95 1.38 -9.75
CA ILE A 165 14.48 2.02 -10.98
C ILE A 165 13.21 1.32 -11.44
N ARG A 166 12.12 2.06 -11.65
CA ARG A 166 10.92 1.52 -12.26
C ARG A 166 11.10 1.44 -13.78
N ILE A 167 11.09 0.23 -14.31
CA ILE A 167 11.29 -0.03 -15.74
C ILE A 167 9.94 -0.38 -16.37
N ASN A 168 9.67 0.20 -17.55
CA ASN A 168 8.57 -0.22 -18.41
C ASN A 168 8.99 -1.49 -19.15
N PRO A 169 8.35 -2.65 -18.89
CA PRO A 169 8.73 -3.89 -19.54
C PRO A 169 8.46 -3.81 -21.05
N ASP A 170 9.34 -4.44 -21.82
CA ASP A 170 9.16 -4.59 -23.27
C ASP A 170 8.15 -5.72 -23.51
N ILE A 171 6.87 -5.37 -23.59
CA ILE A 171 5.77 -6.32 -23.80
C ILE A 171 5.42 -6.35 -25.28
N ASP A 172 5.57 -7.53 -25.89
CA ASP A 172 5.26 -7.74 -27.31
C ASP A 172 3.79 -7.36 -27.60
N PRO A 173 3.55 -6.30 -28.39
CA PRO A 173 2.21 -5.84 -28.74
C PRO A 173 1.38 -6.90 -29.46
N LYS A 174 2.00 -7.90 -30.10
CA LYS A 174 1.27 -9.00 -30.78
C LYS A 174 0.60 -9.94 -29.79
N SER A 175 1.17 -10.09 -28.59
CA SER A 175 0.64 -10.98 -27.55
C SER A 175 -0.36 -10.27 -26.63
N HIS A 176 -0.11 -8.98 -26.31
CA HIS A 176 -0.90 -8.21 -25.36
C HIS A 176 -1.09 -6.75 -25.85
N PRO A 177 -1.91 -6.54 -26.91
CA PRO A 177 -2.03 -5.25 -27.58
C PRO A 177 -2.54 -4.11 -26.68
N TYR A 178 -3.37 -4.44 -25.67
CA TYR A 178 -3.91 -3.45 -24.72
C TYR A 178 -2.91 -3.00 -23.65
N ILE A 179 -1.84 -3.79 -23.42
CA ILE A 179 -0.82 -3.46 -22.41
C ILE A 179 0.32 -2.66 -23.06
N SER A 180 0.71 -3.02 -24.28
CA SER A 180 1.85 -2.42 -24.97
C SER A 180 1.64 -0.92 -25.31
N THR A 181 0.46 -0.53 -25.77
CA THR A 181 0.12 0.89 -26.04
C THR A 181 0.06 1.73 -24.77
N GLY A 182 -0.46 1.18 -23.67
CA GLY A 182 -0.49 1.85 -22.37
C GLY A 182 0.89 1.99 -21.70
N LEU A 183 1.91 1.24 -22.12
CA LEU A 183 3.26 1.26 -21.53
C LEU A 183 4.19 2.28 -22.15
N ALA A 184 4.09 2.53 -23.46
CA ALA A 184 4.97 3.46 -24.17
C ALA A 184 4.60 4.93 -23.94
N GLU A 185 3.32 5.24 -23.77
CA GLU A 185 2.80 6.61 -23.66
C GLU A 185 2.55 7.08 -22.22
N ASN A 186 2.75 6.21 -21.22
CA ASN A 186 2.49 6.59 -19.84
C ASN A 186 3.66 7.36 -19.20
N LYS A 187 3.33 8.20 -18.23
CA LYS A 187 4.28 9.04 -17.49
C LYS A 187 5.14 8.28 -16.46
N PHE A 188 5.01 6.95 -16.38
CA PHE A 188 5.61 6.14 -15.32
C PHE A 188 6.81 5.37 -15.86
N GLY A 189 7.85 5.26 -15.03
CA GLY A 189 9.05 4.48 -15.30
C GLY A 189 9.93 4.98 -16.44
N LEU A 190 11.05 4.28 -16.63
CA LEU A 190 11.97 4.46 -17.73
C LEU A 190 11.78 3.33 -18.77
N PRO A 191 11.86 3.63 -20.07
CA PRO A 191 11.93 2.60 -21.09
C PRO A 191 13.13 1.67 -20.85
N LEU A 192 12.96 0.36 -21.10
CA LEU A 192 14.01 -0.66 -20.86
C LEU A 192 15.35 -0.30 -21.52
N GLY A 193 15.32 0.29 -22.73
CA GLY A 193 16.53 0.72 -23.44
C GLY A 193 17.32 1.82 -22.72
N GLN A 194 16.65 2.67 -21.93
CA GLN A 194 17.30 3.72 -21.14
C GLN A 194 17.80 3.21 -19.79
N ALA A 195 17.24 2.11 -19.27
CA ALA A 195 17.57 1.60 -17.94
C ALA A 195 19.05 1.18 -17.77
N LYS A 196 19.72 0.79 -18.86
CA LYS A 196 21.17 0.43 -18.82
C LYS A 196 22.10 1.64 -18.75
N ALA A 197 21.62 2.83 -19.09
CA ALA A 197 22.42 4.05 -19.20
C ALA A 197 22.38 4.91 -17.94
N VAL A 198 21.68 4.45 -16.89
CA VAL A 198 21.39 5.15 -15.65
C VAL A 198 21.86 4.29 -14.49
#